data_AF-A0A972J3J2-F1
#
_entry.id   AF-A0A972J3J2-F1
#
_cell.length_a   1.000
_cell.length_b   1.000
_cell.length_c   1.000
_cell.angle_alpha   90.00
_cell.angle_beta   90.00
_cell.angle_gamma   90.00
#
_symmetry.space_group_name_H-M   'P 1'
#
loop_
_entity.id
_entity.type
_entity.pdbx_description
1 polymer ?
#
loop_
_entity_poly.entity_id
_entity_poly.type
_entity_poly.pdbx_seq_one_letter_code
_entity_poly.pdbx_strand_id
1 'polypeptide(L)'
;MRRALSPLPAVSGLPGPHLLREALDFLEILDASGRVVLERLPFSVHDTTAGTETELQVAVAGERSAVDLPLTIESSNYYSNVVRRTATGDLPRGSVSALERILNGNSDGVWENSWVRFERSVLCEYAARTFEGDLMADKSSSCGERRSDVGRFLFTAPDGREMARVPVSYLVKLAMAQFIGRSRDLPFLLRSTGMRLMDHYLNDNTSPETFSFHVVPLSPSSGMGLAAARETSKRMLLTQLLVMYANRDFGLRESGQNAVIYFSPHPHLRQKALNELISDSFYRDLFMSPCLSGWDRGEEKYRYMRLCHKVLSRSQLNAVAKLKQAGIIVNNLVVLPSTSNVSLANNGTHVSLGSRRLTAAMAAAGSGFHLGHEKYAGDLVIKITEHFLPLFVGTYSAAPYRLGYTDFHPEKALGFLAHELDYTQLRILWRKWKGKAKIRIFG
;
A
#
# COMPACT_ATOMS: atom_id res chain seq x y z
N MET A 1 -17.22 -4.56 7.03
CA MET A 1 -16.09 -4.18 7.91
C MET A 1 -15.84 -2.66 7.91
N ARG A 2 -16.91 -1.84 7.84
CA ARG A 2 -16.88 -0.38 7.89
C ARG A 2 -17.80 0.10 9.01
N ARG A 3 -17.32 -0.01 10.24
CA ARG A 3 -17.54 1.02 11.25
C ARG A 3 -16.17 1.65 11.42
N ALA A 4 -16.13 2.96 11.63
CA ALA A 4 -14.94 3.62 12.14
C ALA A 4 -14.26 2.67 13.15
N LEU A 5 -12.95 2.50 13.04
CA LEU A 5 -12.16 2.20 14.23
C LEU A 5 -12.44 3.37 15.17
N SER A 6 -13.56 3.31 15.90
CA SER A 6 -13.64 3.91 17.22
C SER A 6 -12.33 3.51 17.86
N PRO A 7 -11.52 4.48 18.35
CA PRO A 7 -10.28 4.12 19.02
C PRO A 7 -10.66 3.02 20.01
N LEU A 8 -10.08 1.83 19.82
CA LEU A 8 -10.22 0.73 20.77
C LEU A 8 -10.03 1.40 22.13
N PRO A 9 -11.01 1.35 23.05
CA PRO A 9 -10.77 1.88 24.37
C PRO A 9 -9.47 1.25 24.83
N ALA A 10 -8.48 2.09 25.13
CA ALA A 10 -7.21 1.60 25.63
C ALA A 10 -7.59 0.68 26.78
N VAL A 11 -7.36 -0.63 26.62
CA VAL A 11 -7.55 -1.58 27.70
C VAL A 11 -6.44 -1.21 28.68
N SER A 12 -6.78 -0.31 29.59
CA SER A 12 -5.90 0.21 30.61
C SER A 12 -5.66 -0.92 31.58
N GLY A 13 -4.52 -1.59 31.40
CA GLY A 13 -4.10 -2.72 32.22
C GLY A 13 -3.69 -3.91 31.36
N LEU A 14 -2.55 -4.51 31.68
CA LEU A 14 -2.23 -5.85 31.18
C LEU A 14 -3.38 -6.78 31.60
N PRO A 15 -4.02 -7.51 30.68
CA PRO A 15 -5.06 -8.46 31.03
C PRO A 15 -4.47 -9.48 32.01
N GLY A 16 -4.97 -9.47 33.25
CA GLY A 16 -4.50 -10.35 34.30
C GLY A 16 -4.72 -11.83 33.96
N PRO A 17 -4.06 -12.76 34.66
CA PRO A 17 -4.17 -14.21 34.43
C PRO A 17 -5.62 -14.76 34.47
N HIS A 18 -6.55 -14.01 35.08
CA HIS A 18 -7.98 -14.32 35.09
C HIS A 18 -8.63 -14.30 33.69
N LEU A 19 -8.29 -13.31 32.85
CA LEU A 19 -8.83 -13.18 31.49
C LEU A 19 -8.42 -14.34 30.58
N LEU A 20 -7.22 -14.89 30.80
CA LEU A 20 -6.80 -16.09 30.08
C LEU A 20 -7.65 -17.29 30.49
N ARG A 21 -7.85 -17.51 31.80
CA ARG A 21 -8.64 -18.65 32.28
C ARG A 21 -10.10 -18.56 31.80
N GLU A 22 -10.72 -17.40 31.89
CA GLU A 22 -12.06 -17.15 31.38
C GLU A 22 -12.15 -17.41 29.87
N ALA A 23 -11.17 -16.92 29.08
CA ALA A 23 -11.12 -17.20 27.65
C ALA A 23 -10.96 -18.71 27.35
N LEU A 24 -10.17 -19.44 28.13
CA LEU A 24 -10.01 -20.89 27.98
C LEU A 24 -11.31 -21.65 28.27
N ASP A 25 -12.04 -21.23 29.31
CA ASP A 25 -13.30 -21.83 29.71
C ASP A 25 -14.41 -21.55 28.68
N PHE A 26 -14.55 -20.29 28.22
CA PHE A 26 -15.53 -19.93 27.18
C PHE A 26 -15.29 -20.61 25.84
N LEU A 27 -14.03 -20.90 25.52
CA LEU A 27 -13.67 -21.63 24.30
C LEU A 27 -13.71 -23.15 24.48
N GLU A 28 -14.10 -23.62 25.67
CA GLU A 28 -14.18 -25.03 26.06
C GLU A 28 -12.87 -25.80 25.80
N ILE A 29 -11.74 -25.11 25.95
CA ILE A 29 -10.42 -25.66 25.62
C ILE A 29 -10.03 -26.78 26.59
N LEU A 30 -10.55 -26.76 27.82
CA LEU A 30 -10.29 -27.78 28.83
C LEU A 30 -11.39 -28.84 28.83
N ASP A 31 -11.01 -30.11 28.98
CA ASP A 31 -11.94 -31.20 29.28
C ASP A 31 -12.36 -31.21 30.77
N ALA A 32 -13.28 -32.10 31.14
CA ALA A 32 -13.76 -32.23 32.52
C ALA A 32 -12.66 -32.61 33.54
N SER A 33 -11.49 -33.09 33.06
CA SER A 33 -10.32 -33.38 33.88
C SER A 33 -9.28 -32.24 33.90
N GLY A 34 -9.59 -31.10 33.29
CA GLY A 34 -8.71 -29.95 33.19
C GLY A 34 -7.58 -30.09 32.16
N ARG A 35 -7.68 -31.05 31.22
CA ARG A 35 -6.68 -31.23 30.16
C ARG A 35 -7.05 -30.44 28.92
N VAL A 36 -6.04 -29.92 28.23
CA VAL A 36 -6.21 -29.17 26.98
C VAL A 36 -6.65 -30.11 25.85
N VAL A 37 -7.77 -29.79 25.21
CA VAL A 37 -8.29 -30.43 23.99
C VAL A 37 -7.75 -29.64 22.80
N LEU A 38 -6.76 -30.20 22.09
CA LEU A 38 -6.03 -29.50 21.03
C LEU A 38 -6.93 -29.08 19.87
N GLU A 39 -7.93 -29.87 19.54
CA GLU A 39 -8.91 -29.62 18.47
C GLU A 39 -9.82 -28.42 18.77
N ARG A 40 -9.88 -27.98 20.03
CA ARG A 40 -10.67 -26.82 20.46
C ARG A 40 -9.85 -25.54 20.56
N LEU A 41 -8.54 -25.62 20.34
CA LEU A 41 -7.69 -24.44 20.34
C LEU A 41 -8.03 -23.51 19.17
N PRO A 42 -8.12 -22.19 19.39
CA PRO A 42 -8.20 -21.24 18.29
C PRO A 42 -6.90 -21.29 17.47
N PHE A 43 -7.02 -21.03 16.17
CA PHE A 43 -5.95 -21.12 15.18
C PHE A 43 -5.32 -22.52 15.03
N SER A 44 -6.02 -23.56 15.47
CA SER A 44 -5.65 -24.96 15.21
C SER A 44 -6.07 -25.43 13.81
N VAL A 45 -5.71 -26.67 13.48
CA VAL A 45 -6.09 -27.31 12.22
C VAL A 45 -7.62 -27.30 12.11
N HIS A 46 -8.15 -26.87 10.95
CA HIS A 46 -9.59 -26.68 10.65
C HIS A 46 -10.27 -25.43 11.23
N ASP A 47 -9.67 -24.76 12.21
CA ASP A 47 -10.16 -23.49 12.74
C ASP A 47 -9.61 -22.28 11.98
N THR A 48 -8.34 -22.33 11.61
CA THR A 48 -7.64 -21.20 10.99
C THR A 48 -8.19 -20.86 9.60
N THR A 49 -8.38 -19.57 9.38
CA THR A 49 -8.65 -18.96 8.08
C THR A 49 -7.56 -17.96 7.74
N ALA A 50 -7.40 -17.65 6.45
CA ALA A 50 -6.48 -16.62 6.00
C ALA A 50 -7.17 -15.64 5.04
N GLY A 51 -6.80 -14.38 5.15
CA GLY A 51 -6.99 -13.35 4.13
C GLY A 51 -5.63 -12.82 3.68
N THR A 52 -5.60 -12.20 2.50
CA THR A 52 -4.41 -11.54 1.97
C THR A 52 -4.72 -10.12 1.57
N GLU A 53 -3.85 -9.20 1.93
CA GLU A 53 -3.79 -7.85 1.39
C GLU A 53 -2.56 -7.76 0.50
N THR A 54 -2.68 -7.12 -0.65
CA THR A 54 -1.62 -7.06 -1.65
C THR A 54 -1.47 -5.64 -2.12
N GLU A 55 -0.25 -5.12 -1.96
CA GLU A 55 0.18 -3.88 -2.57
C GLU A 55 0.76 -4.16 -3.96
N LEU A 56 0.21 -3.50 -4.98
CA LEU A 56 0.56 -3.67 -6.38
C LEU A 56 1.34 -2.46 -6.88
N GLN A 57 2.08 -2.61 -7.98
CA GLN A 57 2.68 -1.47 -8.68
C GLN A 57 1.88 -1.16 -9.93
N VAL A 58 1.88 0.10 -10.34
CA VAL A 58 1.20 0.55 -11.56
C VAL A 58 2.13 1.42 -12.40
N ALA A 59 1.85 1.45 -13.70
CA ALA A 59 2.45 2.41 -14.61
C ALA A 59 1.47 2.75 -15.72
N VAL A 60 1.76 3.83 -16.45
CA VAL A 60 1.07 4.17 -17.69
C VAL A 60 2.13 4.23 -18.78
N ALA A 61 1.97 3.38 -19.80
CA ALA A 61 2.80 3.43 -20.99
C ALA A 61 2.21 4.42 -22.00
N GLY A 62 3.06 5.21 -22.65
CA GLY A 62 2.66 6.21 -23.63
C GLY A 62 3.70 7.30 -23.81
N GLU A 63 3.49 8.11 -24.84
CA GLU A 63 4.33 9.26 -25.13
C GLU A 63 4.27 10.30 -24.01
N ARG A 64 5.38 11.01 -23.80
CA ARG A 64 5.50 12.06 -22.78
C ARG A 64 4.37 13.09 -22.85
N SER A 65 3.93 13.44 -24.07
CA SER A 65 2.87 14.42 -24.31
C SER A 65 1.45 13.91 -24.01
N ALA A 66 1.27 12.60 -23.88
CA ALA A 66 -0.01 11.96 -23.60
C ALA A 66 -0.16 11.53 -22.13
N VAL A 67 0.95 11.15 -21.49
CA VAL A 67 0.95 10.58 -20.15
C VAL A 67 1.00 11.65 -19.08
N ASP A 68 0.26 11.42 -18.01
CA ASP A 68 0.01 12.41 -16.98
C ASP A 68 1.24 12.83 -16.15
N LEU A 69 2.05 11.87 -15.67
CA LEU A 69 3.20 12.16 -14.81
C LEU A 69 4.19 13.17 -15.43
N PRO A 70 4.69 12.98 -16.66
CA PRO A 70 5.60 13.95 -17.27
C PRO A 70 4.94 15.31 -17.45
N LEU A 71 3.70 15.36 -17.96
CA LEU A 71 2.95 16.61 -18.11
C LEU A 71 2.81 17.35 -16.78
N THR A 72 2.52 16.63 -15.71
CA THR A 72 2.37 17.19 -14.35
C THR A 72 3.69 17.74 -13.83
N ILE A 73 4.82 17.08 -14.12
CA ILE A 73 6.15 17.57 -13.75
C ILE A 73 6.44 18.86 -14.52
N GLU A 74 6.25 18.88 -15.84
CA GLU A 74 6.53 20.02 -16.70
C GLU A 74 5.69 21.25 -16.37
N SER A 75 4.40 21.05 -16.08
CA SER A 75 3.48 22.14 -15.72
C SER A 75 3.62 22.58 -14.26
N SER A 76 4.52 21.98 -13.48
CA SER A 76 4.62 22.26 -12.05
C SER A 76 5.38 23.56 -11.76
N ASN A 77 4.95 24.23 -10.69
CA ASN A 77 5.71 25.32 -10.08
C ASN A 77 7.10 24.85 -9.62
N TYR A 78 7.24 23.57 -9.24
CA TYR A 78 8.55 23.01 -8.85
C TYR A 78 9.53 23.06 -10.02
N TYR A 79 9.15 22.53 -11.19
CA TYR A 79 9.98 22.56 -12.40
C TYR A 79 10.35 23.99 -12.80
N SER A 80 9.35 24.86 -12.88
CA SER A 80 9.53 26.28 -13.20
C SER A 80 10.52 26.97 -12.23
N ASN A 81 10.42 26.65 -10.93
CA ASN A 81 11.33 27.18 -9.91
C ASN A 81 12.75 26.63 -10.04
N VAL A 82 12.92 25.33 -10.34
CA VAL A 82 14.24 24.73 -10.56
C VAL A 82 14.93 25.35 -11.76
N VAL A 83 14.22 25.54 -12.88
CA VAL A 83 14.74 26.22 -14.07
C VAL A 83 15.18 27.64 -13.73
N ARG A 84 14.30 28.43 -13.09
CA ARG A 84 14.60 29.81 -12.69
C ARG A 84 15.82 29.90 -11.76
N ARG A 85 15.87 29.07 -10.72
CA ARG A 85 16.98 29.05 -9.74
C ARG A 85 18.29 28.59 -10.34
N THR A 86 18.24 27.75 -11.37
CA THR A 86 19.43 27.34 -12.10
C THR A 86 19.95 28.48 -13.00
N ALA A 87 19.04 29.25 -13.60
CA ALA A 87 19.40 30.43 -14.40
C ALA A 87 20.01 31.56 -13.54
N THR A 88 19.54 31.74 -12.30
CA THR A 88 20.10 32.70 -11.34
C THR A 88 21.38 32.22 -10.66
N GLY A 89 21.76 30.94 -10.82
CA GLY A 89 22.95 30.34 -10.20
C GLY A 89 22.75 29.82 -8.77
N ASP A 90 21.52 29.86 -8.25
CA ASP A 90 21.16 29.35 -6.91
C ASP A 90 21.14 27.81 -6.84
N LEU A 91 21.06 27.14 -8.00
CA LEU A 91 21.14 25.68 -8.12
C LEU A 91 22.23 25.26 -9.12
N PRO A 92 22.85 24.08 -8.91
CA PRO A 92 23.80 23.54 -9.87
C PRO A 92 23.17 23.37 -11.26
N ARG A 93 23.88 23.78 -12.32
CA ARG A 93 23.42 23.66 -13.72
C ARG A 93 22.98 22.23 -14.11
N GLY A 94 23.61 21.22 -13.51
CA GLY A 94 23.27 19.82 -13.74
C GLY A 94 21.88 19.39 -13.22
N SER A 95 21.22 20.19 -12.36
CA SER A 95 19.93 19.81 -11.75
C SER A 95 18.80 19.77 -12.77
N VAL A 96 18.71 20.80 -13.63
CA VAL A 96 17.73 20.86 -14.73
C VAL A 96 18.02 19.74 -15.72
N SER A 97 19.28 19.61 -16.16
CA SER A 97 19.68 18.57 -17.11
C SER A 97 19.44 17.16 -16.59
N ALA A 98 19.52 16.94 -15.27
CA ALA A 98 19.20 15.64 -14.67
C ALA A 98 17.71 15.32 -14.74
N LEU A 99 16.85 16.31 -14.46
CA LEU A 99 15.40 16.13 -14.55
C LEU A 99 14.95 15.98 -16.01
N GLU A 100 15.49 16.79 -16.92
CA GLU A 100 15.28 16.65 -18.36
C GLU A 100 15.75 15.30 -18.88
N ARG A 101 16.85 14.74 -18.35
CA ARG A 101 17.30 13.40 -18.72
C ARG A 101 16.32 12.32 -18.30
N ILE A 102 15.66 12.45 -17.15
CA ILE A 102 14.60 11.50 -16.76
C ILE A 102 13.39 11.63 -17.68
N LEU A 103 13.00 12.85 -18.03
CA LEU A 103 11.83 13.10 -18.89
C LEU A 103 12.07 12.74 -20.36
N ASN A 104 13.28 12.99 -20.89
CA ASN A 104 13.64 12.72 -22.29
C ASN A 104 14.25 11.33 -22.50
N GLY A 105 14.90 10.76 -21.49
CA GLY A 105 15.63 9.50 -21.57
C GLY A 105 14.76 8.25 -21.36
N ASN A 106 13.43 8.39 -21.45
CA ASN A 106 12.49 7.30 -21.24
C ASN A 106 12.09 6.65 -22.57
N SER A 107 13.02 5.89 -23.17
CA SER A 107 12.81 5.22 -24.46
C SER A 107 11.64 4.23 -24.46
N ASP A 108 11.36 3.62 -23.31
CA ASP A 108 10.34 2.58 -23.18
C ASP A 108 8.93 3.18 -23.07
N GLY A 109 8.81 4.49 -22.89
CA GLY A 109 7.53 5.19 -22.76
C GLY A 109 6.72 4.80 -21.52
N VAL A 110 7.30 4.08 -20.56
CA VAL A 110 6.59 3.65 -19.35
C VAL A 110 6.68 4.77 -18.30
N TRP A 111 5.66 5.03 -17.51
CA TRP A 111 5.71 6.04 -16.44
C TRP A 111 5.11 5.46 -15.15
N GLU A 112 5.96 5.08 -14.19
CA GLU A 112 5.49 4.43 -12.95
C GLU A 112 4.68 5.36 -12.07
N ASN A 113 3.61 4.83 -11.50
CA ASN A 113 2.67 5.56 -10.64
C ASN A 113 2.08 6.83 -11.28
N SER A 114 2.14 6.95 -12.61
CA SER A 114 1.40 7.96 -13.36
C SER A 114 -0.10 7.72 -13.25
N TRP A 115 -0.87 8.82 -13.34
CA TRP A 115 -2.32 8.74 -13.43
C TRP A 115 -2.73 8.58 -14.90
N VAL A 116 -3.99 8.22 -15.12
CA VAL A 116 -4.58 8.20 -16.45
C VAL A 116 -5.51 9.39 -16.62
N ARG A 117 -5.64 9.85 -17.86
CA ARG A 117 -6.53 10.95 -18.27
C ARG A 117 -7.51 10.45 -19.33
N PHE A 118 -8.79 10.76 -19.20
CA PHE A 118 -9.80 10.38 -20.21
C PHE A 118 -10.97 11.36 -20.19
N GLU A 119 -11.76 11.38 -21.27
CA GLU A 119 -12.96 12.20 -21.33
C GLU A 119 -14.03 11.72 -20.35
N ARG A 120 -14.58 12.65 -19.57
CA ARG A 120 -15.60 12.32 -18.58
C ARG A 120 -16.88 11.75 -19.20
N SER A 121 -17.20 12.18 -20.42
CA SER A 121 -18.35 11.75 -21.23
C SER A 121 -18.40 10.24 -21.49
N VAL A 122 -17.26 9.55 -21.39
CA VAL A 122 -17.14 8.11 -21.65
C VAL A 122 -17.75 7.26 -20.52
N LEU A 123 -17.88 7.82 -19.32
CA LEU A 123 -18.46 7.14 -18.18
C LEU A 123 -19.96 6.91 -18.39
N CYS A 124 -20.40 5.67 -18.20
CA CYS A 124 -21.84 5.38 -18.11
C CYS A 124 -22.41 5.97 -16.82
N GLU A 125 -23.74 6.09 -16.74
CA GLU A 125 -24.43 6.70 -15.60
C GLU A 125 -24.04 6.09 -14.24
N TYR A 126 -23.88 4.76 -14.16
CA TYR A 126 -23.49 4.10 -12.91
C TYR A 126 -22.04 4.43 -12.50
N ALA A 127 -21.10 4.40 -13.45
CA ALA A 127 -19.71 4.77 -13.20
C ALA A 127 -19.56 6.25 -12.86
N ALA A 128 -20.28 7.13 -13.55
CA ALA A 128 -20.33 8.55 -13.25
C ALA A 128 -20.86 8.81 -11.84
N ARG A 129 -21.96 8.14 -11.42
CA ARG A 129 -22.48 8.24 -10.05
C ARG A 129 -21.50 7.71 -9.00
N THR A 130 -20.80 6.62 -9.29
CA THR A 130 -19.76 6.09 -8.39
C THR A 130 -18.61 7.08 -8.23
N PHE A 131 -18.17 7.68 -9.34
CA PHE A 131 -17.11 8.68 -9.31
C PHE A 131 -17.53 9.94 -8.55
N GLU A 132 -18.72 10.47 -8.82
CA GLU A 132 -19.27 11.62 -8.09
C GLU A 132 -19.45 11.34 -6.60
N GLY A 133 -19.93 10.16 -6.23
CA GLY A 133 -20.03 9.76 -4.83
C GLY A 133 -18.67 9.68 -4.14
N ASP A 134 -17.62 9.23 -4.85
CA ASP A 134 -16.25 9.20 -4.32
C ASP A 134 -15.58 10.59 -4.26
N LEU A 135 -16.15 11.59 -4.94
CA LEU A 135 -15.78 13.01 -4.90
C LEU A 135 -16.52 13.81 -3.81
N MET A 136 -17.31 13.16 -2.97
CA MET A 136 -17.91 13.79 -1.79
C MET A 136 -16.88 13.94 -0.66
N ALA A 137 -16.96 15.03 0.12
CA ALA A 137 -16.10 15.25 1.27
C ALA A 137 -16.35 14.23 2.39
N ASP A 138 -17.62 13.85 2.58
CA ASP A 138 -18.05 12.75 3.43
C ASP A 138 -19.10 11.91 2.68
N LYS A 139 -18.72 10.68 2.33
CA LYS A 139 -19.56 9.76 1.56
C LYS A 139 -20.75 9.19 2.33
N SER A 140 -20.75 9.33 3.66
CA SER A 140 -21.90 8.94 4.49
C SER A 140 -23.03 9.98 4.44
N SER A 141 -22.75 11.19 3.96
CA SER A 141 -23.74 12.26 3.81
C SER A 141 -24.28 12.34 2.38
N SER A 142 -25.59 12.14 2.21
CA SER A 142 -26.26 12.20 0.90
C SER A 142 -26.37 13.62 0.32
N CYS A 143 -26.19 14.66 1.13
CA CYS A 143 -26.27 16.07 0.74
C CYS A 143 -24.98 16.84 1.05
N GLY A 144 -23.85 16.13 1.19
CA GLY A 144 -22.56 16.74 1.53
C GLY A 144 -21.99 17.61 0.42
N GLU A 145 -21.00 18.43 0.77
CA GLU A 145 -20.20 19.14 -0.23
C GLU A 145 -19.20 18.20 -0.91
N ARG A 146 -18.70 18.61 -2.07
CA ARG A 146 -17.55 17.94 -2.69
C ARG A 146 -16.28 18.19 -1.88
N ARG A 147 -15.34 17.27 -1.99
CA ARG A 147 -13.98 17.45 -1.46
C ARG A 147 -13.30 18.69 -2.03
N SER A 148 -12.46 19.34 -1.22
CA SER A 148 -11.79 20.59 -1.59
C SER A 148 -10.76 20.43 -2.71
N ASP A 149 -10.25 19.21 -2.92
CA ASP A 149 -9.24 18.88 -3.92
C ASP A 149 -9.80 18.35 -5.25
N VAL A 150 -11.10 18.59 -5.53
CA VAL A 150 -11.80 18.10 -6.73
C VAL A 150 -11.11 18.49 -8.05
N GLY A 151 -10.48 19.66 -8.11
CA GLY A 151 -9.75 20.14 -9.29
C GLY A 151 -8.52 19.30 -9.66
N ARG A 152 -8.09 18.37 -8.80
CA ARG A 152 -7.04 17.38 -9.13
C ARG A 152 -7.57 16.25 -10.01
N PHE A 153 -8.87 16.02 -10.01
CA PHE A 153 -9.51 14.90 -10.72
C PHE A 153 -10.33 15.37 -11.92
N LEU A 154 -10.90 16.56 -11.85
CA LEU A 154 -11.71 17.15 -12.90
C LEU A 154 -11.02 18.40 -13.45
N PHE A 155 -10.81 18.44 -14.76
CA PHE A 155 -10.23 19.59 -15.44
C PHE A 155 -10.80 19.74 -16.85
N THR A 156 -10.71 20.94 -17.41
CA THR A 156 -11.12 21.21 -18.78
C THR A 156 -9.90 21.16 -19.69
N ALA A 157 -9.95 20.36 -20.75
CA ALA A 157 -8.92 20.36 -21.78
C ALA A 157 -8.91 21.68 -22.56
N PRO A 158 -7.81 22.05 -23.24
CA PRO A 158 -7.72 23.29 -24.01
C PRO A 158 -8.80 23.47 -25.09
N ASP A 159 -9.40 22.38 -25.55
CA ASP A 159 -10.50 22.35 -26.53
C ASP A 159 -11.90 22.40 -25.89
N GLY A 160 -11.98 22.60 -24.56
CA GLY A 160 -13.25 22.73 -23.83
C GLY A 160 -13.84 21.42 -23.32
N ARG A 161 -13.25 20.25 -23.62
CA ARG A 161 -13.77 18.97 -23.14
C ARG A 161 -13.57 18.79 -21.63
N GLU A 162 -14.58 18.25 -20.95
CA GLU A 162 -14.44 17.82 -19.55
C GLU A 162 -13.64 16.52 -19.46
N MET A 163 -12.56 16.56 -18.70
CA MET A 163 -11.64 15.44 -18.53
C MET A 163 -11.63 14.97 -17.09
N ALA A 164 -11.44 13.67 -16.92
CA ALA A 164 -11.12 13.03 -15.65
C ALA A 164 -9.64 12.65 -15.61
N ARG A 165 -9.00 12.83 -14.46
CA ARG A 165 -7.63 12.39 -14.13
C ARG A 165 -7.68 11.56 -12.87
N VAL A 166 -7.31 10.28 -12.94
CA VAL A 166 -7.39 9.38 -11.77
C VAL A 166 -6.18 8.44 -11.68
N PRO A 167 -5.74 8.08 -10.47
CA PRO A 167 -4.69 7.07 -10.30
C PRO A 167 -5.19 5.70 -10.81
N VAL A 168 -4.27 4.88 -11.32
CA VAL A 168 -4.60 3.52 -11.82
C VAL A 168 -5.23 2.64 -10.73
N SER A 169 -4.89 2.85 -9.45
CA SER A 169 -5.54 2.16 -8.33
C SER A 169 -7.04 2.44 -8.22
N TYR A 170 -7.47 3.68 -8.50
CA TYR A 170 -8.89 4.03 -8.57
C TYR A 170 -9.54 3.61 -9.89
N LEU A 171 -8.77 3.61 -10.99
CA LEU A 171 -9.22 3.19 -12.31
C LEU A 171 -9.85 1.79 -12.29
N VAL A 172 -9.28 0.85 -11.53
CA VAL A 172 -9.79 -0.53 -11.43
C VAL A 172 -11.22 -0.56 -10.87
N LYS A 173 -11.48 0.20 -9.80
CA LYS A 173 -12.82 0.36 -9.23
C LYS A 173 -13.78 0.96 -10.25
N LEU A 174 -13.35 2.02 -10.92
CA LEU A 174 -14.19 2.73 -11.90
C LEU A 174 -14.50 1.86 -13.14
N ALA A 175 -13.54 1.04 -13.57
CA ALA A 175 -13.72 0.06 -14.64
C ALA A 175 -14.74 -1.01 -14.27
N MET A 176 -14.72 -1.47 -13.01
CA MET A 176 -15.73 -2.40 -12.48
C MET A 176 -17.13 -1.77 -12.50
N ALA A 177 -17.25 -0.52 -12.04
CA ALA A 177 -18.50 0.22 -12.09
C ALA A 177 -18.99 0.38 -13.54
N GLN A 178 -18.10 0.76 -14.46
CA GLN A 178 -18.43 0.89 -15.88
C GLN A 178 -18.98 -0.41 -16.46
N PHE A 179 -18.32 -1.53 -16.20
CA PHE A 179 -18.75 -2.84 -16.69
C PHE A 179 -20.14 -3.22 -16.15
N ILE A 180 -20.39 -3.02 -14.85
CA ILE A 180 -21.69 -3.28 -14.21
C ILE A 180 -22.79 -2.39 -14.79
N GLY A 181 -22.48 -1.11 -15.04
CA GLY A 181 -23.42 -0.12 -15.55
C GLY A 181 -23.79 -0.32 -17.02
N ARG A 182 -22.83 -0.72 -17.87
CA ARG A 182 -23.08 -0.99 -19.30
C ARG A 182 -23.77 -2.33 -19.54
N SER A 183 -23.53 -3.33 -18.69
CA SER A 183 -24.13 -4.66 -18.83
C SER A 183 -25.57 -4.67 -18.30
N ARG A 184 -26.54 -4.23 -19.12
CA ARG A 184 -27.96 -4.15 -18.74
C ARG A 184 -28.55 -5.52 -18.37
N ASP A 185 -28.18 -6.57 -19.11
CA ASP A 185 -28.72 -7.92 -18.94
C ASP A 185 -27.92 -8.80 -17.96
N LEU A 186 -27.03 -8.20 -17.16
CA LEU A 186 -26.23 -8.96 -16.20
C LEU A 186 -27.15 -9.56 -15.11
N PRO A 187 -27.16 -10.91 -14.93
CA PRO A 187 -27.97 -11.55 -13.89
C PRO A 187 -27.75 -10.93 -12.51
N PHE A 188 -28.82 -10.83 -11.72
CA PHE A 188 -28.81 -10.17 -10.41
C PHE A 188 -27.65 -10.63 -9.51
N LEU A 189 -27.39 -11.94 -9.44
CA LEU A 189 -26.32 -12.49 -8.62
C LEU A 189 -24.93 -12.02 -9.06
N LEU A 190 -24.69 -11.91 -10.37
CA LEU A 190 -23.42 -11.40 -10.92
C LEU A 190 -23.29 -9.90 -10.68
N ARG A 191 -24.38 -9.13 -10.86
CA ARG A 191 -24.42 -7.70 -10.55
C ARG A 191 -24.11 -7.44 -9.08
N SER A 192 -24.82 -8.12 -8.18
CA SER A 192 -24.62 -8.00 -6.73
C SER A 192 -23.21 -8.41 -6.32
N THR A 193 -22.70 -9.51 -6.87
CA THR A 193 -21.31 -9.94 -6.62
C THR A 193 -20.32 -8.90 -7.11
N GLY A 194 -20.49 -8.36 -8.32
CA GLY A 194 -19.62 -7.33 -8.85
C GLY A 194 -19.58 -6.07 -7.98
N MET A 195 -20.75 -5.63 -7.50
CA MET A 195 -20.87 -4.49 -6.57
C MET A 195 -20.11 -4.76 -5.26
N ARG A 196 -20.22 -5.97 -4.69
CA ARG A 196 -19.46 -6.34 -3.48
C ARG A 196 -17.95 -6.38 -3.75
N LEU A 197 -17.51 -7.00 -4.84
CA LEU A 197 -16.08 -7.10 -5.18
C LEU A 197 -15.45 -5.73 -5.43
N MET A 198 -16.22 -4.76 -5.91
CA MET A 198 -15.77 -3.39 -6.13
C MET A 198 -15.23 -2.72 -4.86
N ASP A 199 -15.73 -3.07 -3.67
CA ASP A 199 -15.26 -2.53 -2.38
C ASP A 199 -13.87 -3.02 -1.97
N HIS A 200 -13.32 -4.03 -2.67
CA HIS A 200 -11.99 -4.60 -2.39
C HIS A 200 -10.86 -3.87 -3.13
N TYR A 201 -11.19 -2.90 -3.99
CA TYR A 201 -10.22 -2.04 -4.68
C TYR A 201 -10.06 -0.72 -3.95
N LEU A 202 -9.00 -0.64 -3.15
CA LEU A 202 -8.68 0.52 -2.32
C LEU A 202 -7.78 1.49 -3.06
N ASN A 203 -7.80 2.74 -2.61
CA ASN A 203 -7.02 3.83 -3.18
C ASN A 203 -6.47 4.72 -2.06
N ASP A 204 -5.87 4.17 -1.01
CA ASP A 204 -5.51 4.92 0.20
C ASP A 204 -4.01 4.97 0.54
N ASN A 205 -3.17 4.29 -0.25
CA ASN A 205 -1.72 4.39 -0.19
C ASN A 205 -1.13 4.71 -1.58
N THR A 206 0.18 5.02 -1.67
CA THR A 206 0.90 5.28 -2.93
C THR A 206 0.69 4.15 -3.93
N SER A 207 0.85 2.92 -3.46
CA SER A 207 0.61 1.71 -4.24
C SER A 207 -0.88 1.32 -4.20
N PRO A 208 -1.46 0.83 -5.32
CA PRO A 208 -2.76 0.17 -5.27
C PRO A 208 -2.80 -0.92 -4.22
N GLU A 209 -3.80 -0.86 -3.36
CA GLU A 209 -4.01 -1.86 -2.32
C GLU A 209 -5.31 -2.62 -2.62
N THR A 210 -5.22 -3.94 -2.50
CA THR A 210 -6.38 -4.82 -2.67
C THR A 210 -6.35 -5.92 -1.63
N PHE A 211 -7.50 -6.26 -1.07
CA PHE A 211 -7.63 -7.31 -0.08
C PHE A 211 -8.55 -8.43 -0.55
N SER A 212 -8.40 -9.61 0.05
CA SER A 212 -9.11 -10.82 -0.36
C SER A 212 -10.61 -10.61 -0.52
N PHE A 213 -11.17 -11.13 -1.61
CA PHE A 213 -12.61 -11.14 -1.89
C PHE A 213 -13.39 -11.96 -0.87
N HIS A 214 -12.74 -12.94 -0.25
CA HIS A 214 -13.24 -13.74 0.85
C HIS A 214 -12.08 -14.36 1.61
N VAL A 215 -12.27 -14.63 2.89
CA VAL A 215 -11.31 -15.41 3.69
C VAL A 215 -11.39 -16.89 3.31
N VAL A 216 -10.24 -17.57 3.31
CA VAL A 216 -10.14 -18.99 2.94
C VAL A 216 -9.82 -19.85 4.17
N PRO A 217 -10.41 -21.05 4.31
CA PRO A 217 -9.96 -22.02 5.30
C PRO A 217 -8.54 -22.52 5.00
N LEU A 218 -7.70 -22.53 6.04
CA LEU A 218 -6.44 -23.24 6.00
C LEU A 218 -6.68 -24.67 6.49
N SER A 219 -6.65 -25.62 5.56
CA SER A 219 -6.74 -27.04 5.87
C SER A 219 -5.69 -27.82 5.08
N PRO A 220 -5.24 -28.99 5.58
CA PRO A 220 -4.36 -29.86 4.81
C PRO A 220 -4.95 -30.22 3.43
N SER A 221 -6.27 -30.48 3.38
CA SER A 221 -6.98 -30.84 2.15
C SER A 221 -7.01 -29.74 1.09
N SER A 222 -6.95 -28.47 1.50
CA SER A 222 -6.94 -27.31 0.60
C SER A 222 -5.52 -26.84 0.24
N GLY A 223 -4.48 -27.56 0.71
CA GLY A 223 -3.08 -27.22 0.49
C GLY A 223 -2.60 -26.04 1.35
N MET A 224 -3.25 -25.79 2.49
CA MET A 224 -2.94 -24.67 3.40
C MET A 224 -2.89 -23.32 2.64
N GLY A 225 -1.72 -22.69 2.55
CA GLY A 225 -1.51 -21.40 1.88
C GLY A 225 -1.81 -21.40 0.38
N LEU A 226 -1.91 -22.56 -0.26
CA LEU A 226 -2.31 -22.67 -1.67
C LEU A 226 -3.72 -22.11 -1.92
N ALA A 227 -4.64 -22.26 -0.97
CA ALA A 227 -5.98 -21.70 -1.08
C ALA A 227 -5.95 -20.16 -1.12
N ALA A 228 -5.11 -19.56 -0.27
CA ALA A 228 -4.91 -18.11 -0.25
C ALA A 228 -4.27 -17.63 -1.56
N ALA A 229 -3.22 -18.31 -2.01
CA ALA A 229 -2.56 -18.01 -3.29
C ALA A 229 -3.53 -18.12 -4.49
N ARG A 230 -4.44 -19.09 -4.49
CA ARG A 230 -5.50 -19.22 -5.52
C ARG A 230 -6.49 -18.05 -5.48
N GLU A 231 -6.87 -17.60 -4.30
CA GLU A 231 -7.71 -16.40 -4.14
C GLU A 231 -6.99 -15.17 -4.69
N THR A 232 -5.74 -14.92 -4.25
CA THR A 232 -4.89 -13.83 -4.75
C THR A 232 -4.75 -13.88 -6.28
N SER A 233 -4.59 -15.08 -6.86
CA SER A 233 -4.47 -15.26 -8.32
C SER A 233 -5.77 -14.91 -9.05
N LYS A 234 -6.94 -15.30 -8.51
CA LYS A 234 -8.25 -14.92 -9.08
C LYS A 234 -8.48 -13.42 -9.01
N ARG A 235 -8.14 -12.82 -7.87
CA ARG A 235 -8.20 -11.37 -7.67
C ARG A 235 -7.32 -10.65 -8.67
N MET A 236 -6.05 -11.05 -8.82
CA MET A 236 -5.15 -10.46 -9.81
C MET A 236 -5.64 -10.65 -11.25
N LEU A 237 -6.17 -11.81 -11.62
CA LEU A 237 -6.74 -12.03 -12.95
C LEU A 237 -7.88 -11.04 -13.23
N LEU A 238 -8.81 -10.87 -12.29
CA LEU A 238 -9.89 -9.89 -12.43
C LEU A 238 -9.32 -8.47 -12.54
N THR A 239 -8.35 -8.11 -11.71
CA THR A 239 -7.65 -6.81 -11.79
C THR A 239 -7.05 -6.56 -13.18
N GLN A 240 -6.35 -7.55 -13.75
CA GLN A 240 -5.78 -7.45 -15.10
C GLN A 240 -6.86 -7.23 -16.16
N LEU A 241 -7.93 -8.02 -16.11
CA LEU A 241 -9.05 -7.90 -17.05
C LEU A 241 -9.73 -6.53 -16.96
N LEU A 242 -9.88 -5.97 -15.75
CA LEU A 242 -10.42 -4.64 -15.54
C LEU A 242 -9.51 -3.53 -16.09
N VAL A 243 -8.19 -3.66 -15.93
CA VAL A 243 -7.24 -2.71 -16.54
C VAL A 243 -7.25 -2.81 -18.07
N MET A 244 -7.27 -4.02 -18.62
CA MET A 244 -7.43 -4.22 -20.07
C MET A 244 -8.74 -3.63 -20.59
N TYR A 245 -9.83 -3.83 -19.85
CA TYR A 245 -11.12 -3.23 -20.14
C TYR A 245 -11.06 -1.70 -20.10
N ALA A 246 -10.49 -1.11 -19.04
CA ALA A 246 -10.35 0.33 -18.91
C ALA A 246 -9.53 0.95 -20.04
N ASN A 247 -8.43 0.29 -20.43
CA ASN A 247 -7.58 0.75 -21.53
C ASN A 247 -8.33 0.91 -22.86
N ARG A 248 -9.34 0.08 -23.10
CA ARG A 248 -10.21 0.16 -24.27
C ARG A 248 -11.42 1.05 -24.03
N ASP A 249 -12.18 0.78 -22.97
CA ASP A 249 -13.51 1.35 -22.76
C ASP A 249 -13.48 2.82 -22.34
N PHE A 250 -12.39 3.27 -21.71
CA PHE A 250 -12.15 4.68 -21.38
C PHE A 250 -11.37 5.42 -22.46
N GLY A 251 -11.10 4.78 -23.61
CA GLY A 251 -10.38 5.41 -24.71
C GLY A 251 -8.90 5.66 -24.44
N LEU A 252 -8.29 4.96 -23.45
CA LEU A 252 -6.91 5.26 -23.04
C LEU A 252 -5.95 4.99 -24.18
N ARG A 253 -6.06 3.83 -24.84
CA ARG A 253 -5.17 3.45 -25.95
C ARG A 253 -5.28 4.40 -27.12
N GLU A 254 -6.50 4.79 -27.47
CA GLU A 254 -6.81 5.75 -28.51
C GLU A 254 -6.21 7.14 -28.17
N SER A 255 -6.16 7.50 -26.89
CA SER A 255 -5.51 8.72 -26.39
C SER A 255 -3.99 8.61 -26.21
N GLY A 256 -3.37 7.47 -26.57
CA GLY A 256 -1.93 7.25 -26.44
C GLY A 256 -1.46 6.81 -25.05
N GLN A 257 -2.36 6.33 -24.19
CA GLN A 257 -2.07 5.82 -22.85
C GLN A 257 -2.42 4.32 -22.73
N ASN A 258 -1.59 3.56 -22.02
CA ASN A 258 -1.87 2.17 -21.70
C ASN A 258 -1.50 1.89 -20.23
N ALA A 259 -2.50 1.86 -19.37
CA ALA A 259 -2.34 1.53 -17.97
C ALA A 259 -1.93 0.07 -17.79
N VAL A 260 -1.01 -0.18 -16.86
CA VAL A 260 -0.57 -1.51 -16.45
C VAL A 260 -0.53 -1.60 -14.93
N ILE A 261 -0.78 -2.79 -14.41
CA ILE A 261 -0.71 -3.13 -12.99
C ILE A 261 0.05 -4.45 -12.85
N TYR A 262 0.91 -4.58 -11.84
CA TYR A 262 1.79 -5.75 -11.72
C TYR A 262 2.26 -5.97 -10.28
N PHE A 263 2.74 -7.18 -10.01
CA PHE A 263 3.43 -7.49 -8.76
C PHE A 263 4.89 -7.02 -8.85
N SER A 264 5.30 -6.17 -7.91
CA SER A 264 6.70 -5.89 -7.65
C SER A 264 6.85 -5.55 -6.17
N PRO A 265 7.82 -6.14 -5.46
CA PRO A 265 8.05 -5.87 -4.04
C PRO A 265 8.70 -4.49 -3.78
N HIS A 266 9.22 -3.86 -4.83
CA HIS A 266 10.00 -2.63 -4.71
C HIS A 266 9.53 -1.53 -5.67
N PRO A 267 9.69 -0.26 -5.25
CA PRO A 267 9.56 0.87 -6.16
C PRO A 267 10.55 0.73 -7.32
N HIS A 268 10.11 1.13 -8.50
CA HIS A 268 10.92 1.06 -9.71
C HIS A 268 12.15 1.98 -9.63
N LEU A 269 13.24 1.61 -10.30
CA LEU A 269 14.51 2.34 -10.26
C LEU A 269 14.36 3.80 -10.74
N ARG A 270 13.51 4.05 -11.73
CA ARG A 270 13.27 5.40 -12.25
C ARG A 270 12.51 6.28 -11.27
N GLN A 271 11.54 5.73 -10.53
CA GLN A 271 10.89 6.44 -9.44
C GLN A 271 11.89 6.79 -8.33
N LYS A 272 12.82 5.88 -8.01
CA LYS A 272 13.92 6.16 -7.07
C LYS A 272 14.84 7.28 -7.58
N ALA A 273 15.25 7.22 -8.85
CA ALA A 273 16.08 8.25 -9.47
C ALA A 273 15.37 9.61 -9.47
N LEU A 274 14.08 9.66 -9.79
CA LEU A 274 13.30 10.89 -9.73
C LEU A 274 13.17 11.42 -8.29
N ASN A 275 12.95 10.54 -7.32
CA ASN A 275 12.90 10.88 -5.89
C ASN A 275 14.21 11.52 -5.38
N GLU A 276 15.37 11.15 -5.94
CA GLU A 276 16.64 11.79 -5.60
C GLU A 276 16.78 13.22 -6.15
N LEU A 277 16.01 13.57 -7.19
CA LEU A 277 16.07 14.89 -7.84
C LEU A 277 15.01 15.87 -7.35
N ILE A 278 13.94 15.40 -6.70
CA ILE A 278 12.81 16.23 -6.30
C ILE A 278 12.72 16.42 -4.79
N SER A 279 12.00 17.47 -4.37
CA SER A 279 11.74 17.66 -2.94
C SER A 279 10.76 16.62 -2.41
N ASP A 280 10.88 16.31 -1.13
CA ASP A 280 9.98 15.44 -0.38
C ASP A 280 8.50 15.89 -0.42
N SER A 281 8.25 17.21 -0.49
CA SER A 281 6.89 17.73 -0.70
C SER A 281 6.35 17.41 -2.09
N PHE A 282 7.17 17.60 -3.13
CA PHE A 282 6.75 17.38 -4.51
C PHE A 282 6.58 15.89 -4.81
N TYR A 283 7.45 15.03 -4.26
CA TYR A 283 7.29 13.59 -4.32
C TYR A 283 5.91 13.15 -3.81
N ARG A 284 5.48 13.68 -2.67
CA ARG A 284 4.15 13.40 -2.14
C ARG A 284 3.03 13.88 -3.06
N ASP A 285 3.18 15.06 -3.66
CA ASP A 285 2.16 15.61 -4.55
C ASP A 285 1.99 14.77 -5.83
N LEU A 286 3.09 14.17 -6.32
CA LEU A 286 3.10 13.29 -7.49
C LEU A 286 2.53 11.89 -7.19
N PHE A 287 3.02 11.25 -6.13
CA PHE A 287 2.84 9.80 -5.95
C PHE A 287 1.83 9.40 -4.88
N MET A 288 1.53 10.28 -3.92
CA MET A 288 0.56 9.89 -2.88
C MET A 288 -0.84 9.79 -3.43
N SER A 289 -1.50 8.69 -3.10
CA SER A 289 -2.88 8.48 -3.50
C SER A 289 -3.84 9.49 -2.85
N PRO A 290 -4.81 10.01 -3.62
CA PRO A 290 -5.82 10.95 -3.15
C PRO A 290 -6.89 10.37 -2.21
N CYS A 291 -6.89 9.06 -1.92
CA CYS A 291 -7.91 8.46 -1.03
C CYS A 291 -9.33 8.62 -1.60
N LEU A 292 -9.51 8.33 -2.90
CA LEU A 292 -10.83 8.34 -3.56
C LEU A 292 -11.66 7.12 -3.21
N SER A 293 -11.06 5.98 -2.84
CA SER A 293 -11.78 4.75 -2.48
C SER A 293 -11.29 4.20 -1.13
N GLY A 294 -12.17 3.48 -0.42
CA GLY A 294 -11.87 2.82 0.85
C GLY A 294 -12.32 3.57 2.11
N TRP A 295 -12.43 4.90 2.04
CA TRP A 295 -12.71 5.77 3.19
C TRP A 295 -13.85 6.73 2.90
N ASP A 296 -14.69 6.99 3.91
CA ASP A 296 -15.81 7.93 3.81
C ASP A 296 -15.32 9.39 3.77
N ARG A 297 -14.30 9.71 4.59
CA ARG A 297 -13.64 11.03 4.63
C ARG A 297 -12.26 10.97 4.00
N GLY A 298 -12.22 10.87 2.66
CA GLY A 298 -10.99 10.63 1.90
C GLY A 298 -9.89 11.69 2.13
N GLU A 299 -10.25 12.98 2.22
CA GLU A 299 -9.27 14.05 2.43
C GLU A 299 -8.57 13.98 3.79
N GLU A 300 -9.28 13.54 4.83
CA GLU A 300 -8.70 13.34 6.15
C GLU A 300 -7.66 12.21 6.12
N LYS A 301 -8.00 11.08 5.49
CA LYS A 301 -7.06 9.96 5.27
C LYS A 301 -5.85 10.42 4.43
N TYR A 302 -6.07 11.21 3.38
CA TYR A 302 -4.98 11.77 2.58
C TYR A 302 -4.03 12.65 3.40
N ARG A 303 -4.57 13.54 4.26
CA ARG A 303 -3.76 14.38 5.17
C ARG A 303 -2.99 13.53 6.18
N TYR A 304 -3.62 12.49 6.72
CA TYR A 304 -2.97 11.53 7.62
C TYR A 304 -1.80 10.84 6.91
N MET A 305 -2.01 10.31 5.71
CA MET A 305 -0.94 9.66 4.95
C MET A 305 0.21 10.63 4.65
N ARG A 306 -0.09 11.90 4.32
CA ARG A 306 0.96 12.92 4.10
C ARG A 306 1.79 13.13 5.36
N LEU A 307 1.17 13.12 6.53
CA LEU A 307 1.87 13.19 7.81
C LEU A 307 2.75 11.95 8.03
N CYS A 308 2.25 10.74 7.77
CA CYS A 308 3.03 9.50 7.87
C CYS A 308 4.30 9.57 7.00
N HIS A 309 4.17 9.91 5.71
CA HIS A 309 5.31 10.09 4.81
C HIS A 309 6.31 11.12 5.35
N LYS A 310 5.81 12.28 5.79
CA LYS A 310 6.65 13.36 6.33
C LYS A 310 7.41 12.93 7.58
N VAL A 311 6.79 12.17 8.48
CA VAL A 311 7.43 11.65 9.69
C VAL A 311 8.51 10.63 9.33
N LEU A 312 8.23 9.68 8.43
CA LEU A 312 9.21 8.69 7.97
C LEU A 312 10.42 9.35 7.30
N SER A 313 10.17 10.26 6.36
CA SER A 313 11.19 11.06 5.68
C SER A 313 12.14 11.76 6.66
N ARG A 314 11.59 12.39 7.70
CA ARG A 314 12.38 13.09 8.73
C ARG A 314 13.08 12.13 9.68
N SER A 315 12.50 10.97 9.96
CA SER A 315 13.10 9.99 10.86
C SER A 315 14.42 9.42 10.32
N GLN A 316 14.63 9.40 8.99
CA GLN A 316 15.91 8.97 8.42
C GLN A 316 17.08 9.87 8.85
N LEU A 317 16.85 11.16 9.05
CA LEU A 317 17.88 12.06 9.60
C LEU A 317 18.26 11.66 11.04
N ASN A 318 17.28 11.25 11.84
CA ASN A 318 17.53 10.80 13.21
C ASN A 318 18.28 9.46 13.24
N ALA A 319 18.09 8.59 12.24
CA ALA A 319 18.81 7.32 12.12
C ALA A 319 20.32 7.53 11.99
N VAL A 320 20.75 8.56 11.25
CA VAL A 320 22.18 8.89 11.06
C VAL A 320 22.89 9.14 12.40
N ALA A 321 22.25 9.86 13.32
CA ALA A 321 22.82 10.13 14.65
C ALA A 321 23.05 8.82 15.43
N LYS A 322 22.09 7.91 15.38
CA LYS A 322 22.18 6.59 16.04
C LYS A 322 23.24 5.71 15.38
N LEU A 323 23.39 5.73 14.06
CA LEU A 323 24.45 5.03 13.33
C LEU A 323 25.85 5.53 13.70
N LYS A 324 26.01 6.84 13.92
CA LYS A 324 27.25 7.43 14.41
C LYS A 324 27.57 6.99 15.84
N GLN A 325 26.59 7.02 16.74
CA GLN A 325 26.75 6.55 18.12
C GLN A 325 27.03 5.04 18.19
N ALA A 326 26.47 4.26 17.25
CA ALA A 326 26.77 2.84 17.10
C ALA A 326 28.21 2.59 16.59
N GLY A 327 28.99 3.60 16.23
CA GLY A 327 30.31 3.45 15.61
C GLY A 327 30.26 2.81 14.22
N ILE A 328 29.10 2.86 13.54
CA ILE A 328 28.92 2.36 12.17
C ILE A 328 29.36 3.42 11.17
N ILE A 329 28.99 4.68 11.41
CA ILE A 329 29.51 5.83 10.67
C ILE A 329 30.71 6.37 11.45
N VAL A 330 31.91 6.16 10.90
CA VAL A 330 33.18 6.49 11.57
C VAL A 330 33.70 7.89 11.22
N ASN A 331 33.31 8.45 10.07
CA ASN A 331 33.78 9.75 9.58
C ASN A 331 32.68 10.82 9.66
N ASN A 332 33.08 12.07 9.91
CA ASN A 332 32.16 13.22 9.89
C ASN A 332 31.79 13.69 8.47
N LEU A 333 32.34 13.06 7.43
CA LEU A 333 31.85 13.16 6.06
C LEU A 333 30.57 12.34 5.94
N VAL A 334 29.46 12.93 6.38
CA VAL A 334 28.13 12.36 6.23
C VAL A 334 27.51 12.94 4.97
N VAL A 335 27.20 12.08 4.00
CA VAL A 335 26.24 12.43 2.95
C VAL A 335 24.88 12.50 3.64
N LEU A 336 24.34 13.71 3.81
CA LEU A 336 23.00 13.85 4.37
C LEU A 336 22.03 13.10 3.45
N PRO A 337 21.27 12.12 3.98
CA PRO A 337 20.33 11.40 3.15
C PRO A 337 19.30 12.38 2.59
N SER A 338 18.84 12.12 1.36
CA SER A 338 17.69 12.85 0.83
C SER A 338 16.54 12.70 1.81
N THR A 339 15.90 13.81 2.14
CA THR A 339 14.70 13.79 2.97
C THR A 339 13.49 13.25 2.20
N SER A 340 13.59 13.04 0.89
CA SER A 340 12.55 12.38 0.11
C SER A 340 12.79 10.87 0.09
N ASN A 341 11.78 10.08 0.45
CA ASN A 341 11.92 8.63 0.54
C ASN A 341 10.79 7.88 -0.18
N VAL A 342 11.13 6.71 -0.74
CA VAL A 342 10.20 5.82 -1.45
C VAL A 342 9.63 4.69 -0.59
N SER A 343 9.82 4.76 0.73
CA SER A 343 9.63 3.63 1.66
C SER A 343 8.17 3.28 1.94
N LEU A 344 7.21 4.09 1.49
CA LEU A 344 5.78 3.77 1.50
C LEU A 344 5.25 3.44 0.09
N ALA A 345 6.17 3.29 -0.87
CA ALA A 345 5.91 2.67 -2.17
C ALA A 345 6.55 1.27 -2.23
N ASN A 346 7.10 0.77 -1.12
CA ASN A 346 7.42 -0.65 -1.00
C ASN A 346 6.11 -1.43 -0.97
N ASN A 347 6.15 -2.64 -1.48
CA ASN A 347 4.94 -3.43 -1.64
C ASN A 347 5.10 -4.76 -0.94
N GLY A 348 4.16 -5.06 -0.06
CA GLY A 348 4.04 -6.32 0.62
C GLY A 348 2.84 -7.14 0.18
N THR A 349 2.85 -8.40 0.63
CA THR A 349 1.60 -9.13 0.86
C THR A 349 1.45 -9.27 2.36
N HIS A 350 0.38 -8.70 2.92
CA HIS A 350 0.03 -8.94 4.31
C HIS A 350 -0.86 -10.16 4.37
N VAL A 351 -0.60 -11.03 5.34
CA VAL A 351 -1.43 -12.23 5.58
C VAL A 351 -2.11 -12.04 6.92
N SER A 352 -3.44 -12.01 6.89
CA SER A 352 -4.27 -11.93 8.09
C SER A 352 -4.76 -13.33 8.42
N LEU A 353 -4.53 -13.79 9.65
CA LEU A 353 -5.08 -15.05 10.14
C LEU A 353 -6.32 -14.77 10.98
N GLY A 354 -7.35 -15.58 10.78
CA GLY A 354 -8.59 -15.53 11.57
C GLY A 354 -8.95 -16.88 12.16
N SER A 355 -9.68 -16.87 13.28
CA SER A 355 -10.21 -18.08 13.93
C SER A 355 -11.73 -18.12 13.81
N ARG A 356 -12.26 -19.25 13.34
CA ARG A 356 -13.71 -19.48 13.26
C ARG A 356 -14.32 -19.64 14.63
N ARG A 357 -13.62 -20.29 15.56
CA ARG A 357 -14.03 -20.46 16.95
C ARG A 357 -14.13 -19.13 17.66
N LEU A 358 -13.11 -18.26 17.53
CA LEU A 358 -13.19 -16.90 18.10
C LEU A 358 -14.34 -16.10 17.49
N THR A 359 -14.51 -16.17 16.17
CA THR A 359 -15.62 -15.51 15.47
C THR A 359 -16.98 -16.02 15.97
N ALA A 360 -17.14 -17.33 16.14
CA ALA A 360 -18.36 -17.94 16.63
C ALA A 360 -18.63 -17.59 18.10
N ALA A 361 -17.60 -17.59 18.95
CA ALA A 361 -17.72 -17.20 20.35
C ALA A 361 -18.13 -15.72 20.52
N MET A 362 -17.57 -14.83 19.69
CA MET A 362 -17.96 -13.41 19.62
C MET A 362 -19.39 -13.21 19.11
N ALA A 363 -19.87 -14.08 18.22
CA ALA A 363 -21.22 -14.02 17.67
C ALA A 363 -22.28 -14.66 18.58
N ALA A 364 -21.88 -15.56 19.47
CA ALA A 364 -22.78 -16.25 20.39
C ALA A 364 -23.32 -15.30 21.46
N ALA A 365 -24.59 -14.90 21.31
CA ALA A 365 -25.27 -14.04 22.27
C ALA A 365 -25.29 -14.67 23.67
N GLY A 366 -24.93 -13.90 24.70
CA GLY A 366 -24.95 -14.36 26.09
C GLY A 366 -23.78 -15.25 26.51
N SER A 367 -22.77 -15.46 25.64
CA SER A 367 -21.61 -16.30 25.96
C SER A 367 -20.68 -15.71 27.02
N GLY A 368 -20.76 -14.41 27.32
CA GLY A 368 -19.77 -13.71 28.15
C GLY A 368 -18.42 -13.47 27.47
N PHE A 369 -18.21 -14.05 26.28
CA PHE A 369 -17.03 -13.82 25.46
C PHE A 369 -17.08 -12.42 24.84
N HIS A 370 -15.99 -11.66 24.93
CA HIS A 370 -15.97 -10.24 24.56
C HIS A 370 -14.62 -9.86 23.95
N LEU A 371 -14.54 -8.63 23.42
CA LEU A 371 -13.35 -8.11 22.71
C LEU A 371 -12.03 -8.30 23.48
N GLY A 372 -12.04 -8.14 24.81
CA GLY A 372 -10.86 -8.41 25.65
C GLY A 372 -10.35 -9.86 25.58
N HIS A 373 -11.25 -10.85 25.55
CA HIS A 373 -10.89 -12.27 25.44
C HIS A 373 -10.33 -12.60 24.05
N GLU A 374 -10.99 -12.11 23.00
CA GLU A 374 -10.53 -12.26 21.62
C GLU A 374 -9.14 -11.64 21.44
N LYS A 375 -8.96 -10.40 21.92
CA LYS A 375 -7.68 -9.69 21.86
C LYS A 375 -6.57 -10.48 22.58
N TYR A 376 -6.85 -11.04 23.74
CA TYR A 376 -5.86 -11.84 24.46
C TYR A 376 -5.39 -13.05 23.63
N ALA A 377 -6.35 -13.83 23.11
CA ALA A 377 -6.04 -15.00 22.29
C ALA A 377 -5.30 -14.61 20.99
N GLY A 378 -5.74 -13.54 20.34
CA GLY A 378 -5.08 -12.98 19.15
C GLY A 378 -3.66 -12.51 19.43
N ASP A 379 -3.43 -11.72 20.49
CA ASP A 379 -2.12 -11.21 20.87
C ASP A 379 -1.13 -12.35 21.18
N LEU A 380 -1.59 -13.44 21.81
CA LEU A 380 -0.75 -14.62 22.03
C LEU A 380 -0.33 -15.28 20.71
N VAL A 381 -1.26 -15.46 19.78
CA VAL A 381 -0.97 -16.06 18.47
C VAL A 381 -0.08 -15.16 17.62
N ILE A 382 -0.27 -13.84 17.68
CA ILE A 382 0.62 -12.86 17.07
C ILE A 382 2.04 -13.05 17.61
N LYS A 383 2.22 -13.08 18.94
CA LYS A 383 3.54 -13.29 19.55
C LYS A 383 4.17 -14.61 19.10
N ILE A 384 3.41 -15.71 19.10
CA ILE A 384 3.91 -17.00 18.62
C ILE A 384 4.35 -16.90 17.16
N THR A 385 3.52 -16.32 16.30
CA THR A 385 3.83 -16.19 14.87
C THR A 385 5.05 -15.31 14.66
N GLU A 386 5.13 -14.13 15.27
CA GLU A 386 6.24 -13.18 15.13
C GLU A 386 7.58 -13.74 15.64
N HIS A 387 7.58 -14.50 16.73
CA HIS A 387 8.82 -15.00 17.33
C HIS A 387 9.28 -16.33 16.71
N PHE A 388 8.35 -17.20 16.31
CA PHE A 388 8.69 -18.54 15.81
C PHE A 388 8.72 -18.63 14.28
N LEU A 389 7.87 -17.89 13.55
CA LEU A 389 7.89 -17.94 12.08
C LEU A 389 9.27 -17.59 11.49
N PRO A 390 10.02 -16.60 12.00
CA PRO A 390 11.36 -16.31 11.51
C PRO A 390 12.36 -17.47 11.67
N LEU A 391 12.14 -18.38 12.64
CA LEU A 391 13.01 -19.55 12.87
C LEU A 391 12.92 -20.58 11.74
N PHE A 392 11.80 -20.61 11.02
CA PHE A 392 11.57 -21.52 9.90
C PHE A 392 12.13 -20.94 8.58
N VAL A 393 13.38 -20.49 8.61
CA VAL A 393 14.08 -19.95 7.43
C VAL A 393 14.00 -20.96 6.28
N GLY A 394 13.51 -20.51 5.12
CA GLY A 394 13.32 -21.36 3.93
C GLY A 394 11.90 -21.89 3.74
N THR A 395 11.00 -21.73 4.72
CA THR A 395 9.57 -22.02 4.55
C THR A 395 8.78 -20.85 3.95
N TYR A 396 9.37 -19.66 3.93
CA TYR A 396 8.88 -18.47 3.25
C TYR A 396 9.81 -18.08 2.10
N SER A 397 9.24 -17.79 0.93
CA SER A 397 9.98 -17.21 -0.19
C SER A 397 9.95 -15.69 -0.09
N ALA A 398 11.12 -15.06 -0.07
CA ALA A 398 11.24 -13.62 -0.29
C ALA A 398 11.73 -13.36 -1.72
N ALA A 399 11.29 -12.27 -2.33
CA ALA A 399 11.97 -11.71 -3.50
C ALA A 399 13.17 -10.89 -2.98
N PRO A 400 14.42 -11.40 -3.06
CA PRO A 400 15.54 -10.72 -2.44
C PRO A 400 15.81 -9.40 -3.15
N TYR A 401 15.86 -8.29 -2.40
CA TYR A 401 16.31 -7.02 -2.94
C TYR A 401 17.81 -7.07 -3.18
N ARG A 402 18.24 -6.84 -4.42
CA ARG A 402 19.65 -6.68 -4.76
C ARG A 402 20.04 -5.22 -4.58
N LEU A 403 20.89 -4.95 -3.59
CA LEU A 403 21.46 -3.62 -3.39
C LEU A 403 22.57 -3.38 -4.42
N GLY A 404 22.49 -2.26 -5.11
CA GLY A 404 23.61 -1.75 -5.89
C GLY A 404 24.78 -1.36 -4.98
N TYR A 405 25.98 -1.29 -5.53
CA TYR A 405 27.16 -0.84 -4.78
C TYR A 405 26.94 0.54 -4.14
N THR A 406 26.35 1.47 -4.88
CA THR A 406 26.02 2.84 -4.44
C THR A 406 24.86 2.91 -3.44
N ASP A 407 24.12 1.82 -3.24
CA ASP A 407 23.05 1.72 -2.25
C ASP A 407 23.56 1.09 -0.94
N PHE A 408 24.77 0.53 -0.94
CA PHE A 408 25.37 -0.16 0.20
C PHE A 408 26.06 0.83 1.17
N HIS A 409 25.43 1.97 1.43
CA HIS A 409 25.82 2.88 2.49
C HIS A 409 24.98 2.60 3.75
N PRO A 410 25.55 2.64 4.97
CA PRO A 410 24.82 2.25 6.18
C PRO A 410 23.53 3.06 6.38
N GLU A 411 23.53 4.35 6.07
CA GLU A 411 22.35 5.23 6.13
C GLU A 411 21.23 4.84 5.15
N LYS A 412 21.56 4.19 4.02
CA LYS A 412 20.58 3.69 3.04
C LYS A 412 20.19 2.24 3.31
N ALA A 413 21.17 1.37 3.51
CA ALA A 413 21.00 -0.08 3.62
C ALA A 413 20.38 -0.51 4.95
N LEU A 414 20.74 0.12 6.07
CA LEU A 414 20.12 -0.18 7.37
C LEU A 414 18.77 0.54 7.53
N GLY A 415 18.55 1.64 6.80
CA GLY A 415 17.26 2.33 6.75
C GLY A 415 16.66 2.58 8.14
N PHE A 416 15.43 2.09 8.35
CA PHE A 416 14.73 2.25 9.63
C PHE A 416 15.14 1.24 10.71
N LEU A 417 15.96 0.23 10.41
CA LEU A 417 16.46 -0.72 11.42
C LEU A 417 17.25 -0.01 12.52
N ALA A 418 17.82 1.15 12.21
CA ALA A 418 18.44 2.00 13.22
C ALA A 418 17.45 2.40 14.32
N HIS A 419 16.16 2.59 14.03
CA HIS A 419 15.15 2.91 15.06
C HIS A 419 14.71 1.68 15.83
N GLU A 420 14.68 0.52 15.18
CA GLU A 420 14.13 -0.73 15.73
C GLU A 420 15.14 -1.52 16.58
N LEU A 421 16.44 -1.41 16.28
CA LEU A 421 17.48 -2.22 16.92
C LEU A 421 18.34 -1.40 17.88
N ASP A 422 18.81 -2.04 18.96
CA ASP A 422 19.87 -1.48 19.81
C ASP A 422 21.23 -1.47 19.08
N TYR A 423 22.16 -0.62 19.56
CA TYR A 423 23.50 -0.44 19.02
C TYR A 423 24.24 -1.77 18.82
N THR A 424 24.04 -2.75 19.70
CA THR A 424 24.75 -4.03 19.63
C THR A 424 24.29 -4.86 18.45
N GLN A 425 22.98 -5.04 18.29
CA GLN A 425 22.37 -5.80 17.19
C GLN A 425 22.64 -5.11 15.85
N LEU A 426 22.54 -3.78 15.82
CA LEU A 426 22.80 -2.99 14.60
C LEU A 426 24.23 -3.17 14.11
N ARG A 427 25.22 -3.12 15.01
CA ARG A 427 26.64 -3.39 14.69
C ARG A 427 26.86 -4.82 14.20
N ILE A 428 26.26 -5.81 14.87
CA ILE A 428 26.39 -7.21 14.47
C ILE A 428 25.86 -7.41 13.06
N LEU A 429 24.66 -6.89 12.79
CA LEU A 429 24.01 -7.00 11.49
C LEU A 429 24.86 -6.35 10.39
N TRP A 430 25.28 -5.09 10.59
CA TRP A 430 26.10 -4.37 9.62
C TRP A 430 27.43 -5.08 9.33
N ARG A 431 28.14 -5.54 10.37
CA ARG A 431 29.39 -6.31 10.22
C ARG A 431 29.17 -7.58 9.40
N LYS A 432 28.09 -8.31 9.64
CA LYS A 432 27.76 -9.54 8.90
C LYS A 432 27.40 -9.23 7.45
N TRP A 433 26.68 -8.15 7.19
CA TRP A 433 26.34 -7.71 5.83
C TRP A 433 27.58 -7.29 5.04
N LYS A 434 28.46 -6.47 5.62
CA LYS A 434 29.77 -6.13 5.00
C LYS A 434 30.58 -7.38 4.65
N GLY A 435 30.65 -8.33 5.60
CA GLY A 435 31.35 -9.60 5.40
C GLY A 435 30.77 -10.43 4.25
N LYS A 436 29.43 -10.53 4.16
CA LYS A 436 28.76 -11.25 3.06
C LYS A 436 28.91 -10.56 1.71
N ALA A 437 28.87 -9.22 1.69
CA ALA A 437 28.99 -8.44 0.47
C ALA A 437 30.44 -8.40 -0.08
N LYS A 438 31.43 -8.89 0.69
CA LYS A 438 32.87 -8.83 0.36
C LYS A 438 33.37 -7.40 0.09
N ILE A 439 32.69 -6.40 0.64
CA ILE A 439 33.04 -4.99 0.45
C ILE A 439 34.19 -4.64 1.39
N ARG A 440 35.35 -4.31 0.80
CA ARG A 440 36.57 -3.90 1.52
C ARG A 440 36.74 -2.37 1.59
N ILE A 441 36.00 -1.62 0.79
CA ILE A 441 36.13 -0.16 0.63
C ILE A 441 34.75 0.47 0.90
N PHE A 442 34.69 1.55 1.70
CA PHE A 442 33.50 2.13 2.37
C PHE A 442 33.03 1.41 3.64
N GLY A 443 34.00 1.02 4.48
CA GLY A 443 33.80 0.42 5.79
C GLY A 443 33.49 1.40 6.90
#